data_AF-A0A1Q8GC20-F1
#
_entry.id   AF-A0A1Q8GC20-F1
#
_cell.length_a   1.000
_cell.length_b   1.000
_cell.length_c   1.000
_cell.angle_alpha   90.00
_cell.angle_beta   90.00
_cell.angle_gamma   90.00
#
_symmetry.space_group_name_H-M   'P 1'
#
loop_
_entity.id
_entity.type
_entity.pdbx_description
1 polymer ?
#
loop_
_entity_poly.entity_id
_entity_poly.type
_entity_poly.pdbx_seq_one_letter_code
_entity_poly.pdbx_strand_id
1 'polypeptide(L)'
;MSSKYLTAEQDVRLRRWEAWNKRYFIFAFFSLVIVLVFSSQLGLSSGDSWGPLGLLIAALVTPIIILQLRLACPACEQKIGWQAKLMAPDQCKACGTFLRAKNSS
;
A
#
# COMPACT_ATOMS: atom_id res chain seq x y z
N MET A 1 5.15 30.43 -3.65
CA MET A 1 4.83 29.19 -4.38
C MET A 1 3.39 28.83 -4.09
N SER A 2 2.50 28.88 -5.08
CA SER A 2 1.07 28.65 -4.88
C SER A 2 0.81 27.17 -4.60
N SER A 3 0.38 26.86 -3.37
CA SER A 3 -0.06 25.54 -2.95
C SER A 3 -1.28 25.13 -3.78
N LYS A 4 -1.06 24.32 -4.82
CA LYS A 4 -2.14 23.78 -5.64
C LYS A 4 -2.75 22.57 -4.93
N TYR A 5 -4.08 22.50 -4.95
CA TYR A 5 -4.84 21.32 -4.54
C TYR A 5 -5.04 20.39 -5.75
N LEU A 6 -5.33 19.12 -5.51
CA LEU A 6 -5.71 18.20 -6.59
C LEU A 6 -7.06 18.60 -7.21
N THR A 7 -7.21 18.34 -8.51
CA THR A 7 -8.53 18.38 -9.16
C THR A 7 -9.40 17.24 -8.64
N ALA A 8 -10.72 17.36 -8.74
CA ALA A 8 -11.66 16.35 -8.27
C ALA A 8 -11.39 14.96 -8.89
N GLU A 9 -11.04 14.93 -10.18
CA GLU A 9 -10.70 13.69 -10.90
C GLU A 9 -9.42 13.04 -10.36
N GLN A 10 -8.39 13.85 -10.07
CA GLN A 10 -7.13 13.36 -9.52
C GLN A 10 -7.29 12.84 -8.08
N ASP A 11 -8.12 13.49 -7.26
CA ASP A 11 -8.44 13.03 -5.91
C ASP A 11 -9.19 11.70 -5.94
N VAL A 12 -10.21 11.53 -6.81
CA VAL A 12 -10.94 10.25 -6.96
C VAL A 12 -10.02 9.11 -7.37
N ARG A 13 -9.07 9.36 -8.29
CA ARG A 13 -8.09 8.35 -8.70
C ARG A 13 -7.18 7.95 -7.54
N LEU A 14 -6.73 8.93 -6.74
CA LEU A 14 -5.91 8.67 -5.55
C LEU A 14 -6.68 7.89 -4.49
N ARG A 15 -7.93 8.28 -4.19
CA ARG A 15 -8.79 7.58 -3.22
C ARG A 15 -9.12 6.16 -3.64
N ARG A 16 -9.34 5.92 -4.93
CA ARG A 16 -9.56 4.56 -5.45
C ARG A 16 -8.33 3.69 -5.24
N TRP A 17 -7.14 4.23 -5.51
CA TRP A 17 -5.89 3.52 -5.23
C TRP A 17 -5.71 3.25 -3.73
N GLU A 18 -5.98 4.23 -2.86
CA GLU A 18 -5.93 4.04 -1.41
C GLU A 18 -6.90 2.95 -0.93
N ALA A 19 -8.12 2.93 -1.46
CA ALA A 19 -9.11 1.91 -1.12
C ALA A 19 -8.64 0.50 -1.52
N TRP A 20 -8.02 0.36 -2.70
CA TRP A 20 -7.42 -0.91 -3.13
C TRP A 20 -6.26 -1.33 -2.24
N ASN A 21 -5.35 -0.40 -1.92
CA ASN A 21 -4.19 -0.70 -1.08
C ASN A 21 -4.62 -1.09 0.34
N LYS A 22 -5.60 -0.38 0.92
CA LYS A 22 -6.19 -0.71 2.23
C LYS A 22 -6.86 -2.07 2.24
N ARG A 23 -7.68 -2.39 1.22
CA ARG A 23 -8.33 -3.70 1.10
C ARG A 23 -7.32 -4.83 0.98
N TYR A 24 -6.27 -4.63 0.17
CA TYR A 24 -5.21 -5.62 0.01
C TYR A 24 -4.42 -5.81 1.30
N PHE A 25 -4.10 -4.74 2.02
CA PHE A 25 -3.44 -4.81 3.31
C PHE A 25 -4.26 -5.59 4.33
N ILE A 26 -5.57 -5.31 4.43
CA ILE A 26 -6.48 -6.04 5.31
C ILE A 26 -6.49 -7.53 4.93
N PHE A 27 -6.63 -7.84 3.64
CA PHE A 27 -6.59 -9.21 3.14
C PHE A 27 -5.28 -9.91 3.52
N ALA A 28 -4.13 -9.30 3.22
CA ALA A 28 -2.81 -9.86 3.52
C ALA A 28 -2.60 -10.07 5.02
N PHE A 29 -3.09 -9.14 5.86
CA PHE A 29 -3.04 -9.27 7.31
C PHE A 29 -3.84 -10.48 7.80
N PHE A 30 -5.10 -10.64 7.36
CA PHE A 30 -5.92 -11.80 7.71
C PHE A 30 -5.31 -13.11 7.20
N SER A 31 -4.83 -13.13 5.95
CA SER A 31 -4.15 -14.30 5.39
C SER A 31 -2.92 -14.67 6.22
N LEU A 32 -2.11 -13.69 6.63
CA LEU A 32 -0.92 -13.94 7.43
C LEU A 32 -1.26 -14.44 8.84
N VAL A 33 -2.29 -13.87 9.49
CA VAL A 33 -2.78 -14.37 10.78
C VAL A 33 -3.28 -15.81 10.66
N ILE A 34 -4.06 -16.14 9.63
CA ILE A 34 -4.52 -17.51 9.37
C ILE A 34 -3.31 -18.43 9.16
N VAL A 35 -2.36 -18.05 8.31
CA VAL A 35 -1.15 -18.85 8.07
C VAL A 35 -0.37 -19.07 9.36
N LEU A 36 -0.19 -18.06 10.20
CA LEU A 36 0.52 -18.20 11.48
C LEU A 36 -0.22 -19.09 12.47
N VAL A 37 -1.53 -18.87 12.67
CA VAL A 37 -2.35 -19.63 13.63
C VAL A 37 -2.49 -21.09 13.22
N PHE A 38 -2.64 -21.35 11.92
CA PHE A 38 -2.79 -22.71 11.39
C PHE A 38 -1.47 -23.32 10.94
N SER A 39 -0.33 -22.64 11.07
CA SER A 39 1.00 -23.16 10.66
C SER A 39 1.34 -24.48 11.36
N SER A 40 0.93 -24.62 12.63
CA SER A 40 1.11 -25.83 13.43
C SER A 40 0.21 -26.98 12.99
N GLN A 41 -1.00 -26.69 12.48
CA GLN A 41 -1.93 -27.69 11.96
C GLN A 41 -1.65 -28.08 10.50
N LEU A 42 -1.05 -27.18 9.73
CA LEU A 42 -0.72 -27.38 8.31
C LEU A 42 0.59 -28.17 8.09
N GLY A 43 1.29 -28.58 9.17
CA GLY A 43 2.58 -29.28 9.05
C GLY A 43 3.70 -28.45 8.40
N LEU A 44 3.50 -27.12 8.28
CA LEU A 44 4.43 -26.18 7.65
C LEU A 44 5.65 -25.87 8.54
N SER A 45 5.63 -26.35 9.78
CA SER A 45 6.72 -26.31 10.74
C SER A 45 7.08 -27.75 11.14
N SER A 46 7.59 -28.53 10.20
CA SER A 46 8.49 -29.63 10.59
C SER A 46 9.81 -28.99 11.01
N GLY A 47 10.39 -29.40 12.14
CA GLY A 47 11.43 -28.69 12.89
C GLY A 47 12.71 -28.23 12.16
N ASP A 48 12.86 -28.51 10.85
CA ASP A 48 14.02 -28.18 10.03
C ASP A 48 13.76 -27.25 8.83
N SER A 49 12.50 -26.93 8.44
CA SER A 49 12.25 -26.20 7.17
C SER A 49 11.24 -25.05 7.24
N TRP A 50 11.75 -23.81 7.30
CA TRP A 50 10.98 -22.56 7.17
C TRP A 50 10.69 -22.16 5.71
N GLY A 51 11.12 -22.96 4.73
CA GLY A 51 11.05 -22.64 3.30
C GLY A 51 9.65 -22.34 2.77
N PRO A 52 8.64 -23.20 3.00
CA PRO A 52 7.27 -22.98 2.50
C PRO A 52 6.60 -21.75 3.15
N LEU A 53 6.88 -21.53 4.44
CA LEU A 53 6.35 -20.40 5.20
C LEU A 53 6.96 -19.08 4.71
N GLY A 54 8.28 -19.06 4.45
CA GLY A 54 8.96 -17.92 3.84
C GLY A 54 8.43 -17.55 2.46
N LEU A 55 8.14 -18.55 1.61
CA LEU A 55 7.52 -18.36 0.28
C LEU A 55 6.12 -17.75 0.38
N LEU A 56 5.29 -18.22 1.31
CA LEU A 56 3.96 -17.66 1.56
C LEU A 56 4.04 -16.20 2.04
N ILE A 57 4.93 -15.90 2.98
CA ILE A 57 5.14 -14.53 3.44
C ILE A 57 5.63 -13.65 2.29
N ALA A 58 6.62 -14.11 1.52
CA ALA A 58 7.13 -13.36 0.36
C ALA A 58 6.01 -13.11 -0.67
N ALA A 59 5.15 -14.09 -0.94
CA ALA A 59 4.01 -13.94 -1.84
C ALA A 59 2.96 -12.94 -1.33
N LEU A 60 2.77 -12.82 -0.01
CA LEU A 60 1.86 -11.84 0.60
C LEU A 60 2.46 -10.43 0.66
N VAL A 61 3.77 -10.31 0.94
CA VAL A 61 4.43 -9.02 1.15
C VAL A 61 4.88 -8.38 -0.16
N THR A 62 5.33 -9.17 -1.15
CA THR A 62 5.84 -8.64 -2.43
C THR A 62 4.82 -7.75 -3.15
N PRO A 63 3.53 -8.12 -3.27
CA PRO A 63 2.54 -7.26 -3.92
C PRO A 63 2.28 -5.96 -3.15
N ILE A 64 2.42 -5.95 -1.82
CA ILE A 64 2.33 -4.73 -1.00
C ILE A 64 3.45 -3.76 -1.38
N ILE A 65 4.68 -4.27 -1.46
CA ILE A 65 5.86 -3.47 -1.84
C ILE A 65 5.68 -2.92 -3.27
N ILE A 66 5.23 -3.76 -4.21
CA ILE A 66 5.00 -3.33 -5.60
C ILE A 66 3.93 -2.24 -5.66
N LEU A 67 2.80 -2.40 -4.95
CA LEU A 67 1.73 -1.40 -4.88
C LEU A 67 2.28 -0.08 -4.33
N GLN A 68 2.99 -0.10 -3.20
CA GLN A 68 3.58 1.08 -2.57
C GLN A 68 4.57 1.80 -3.51
N LEU A 69 5.42 1.07 -4.23
CA LEU A 69 6.40 1.64 -5.17
C LEU A 69 5.76 2.20 -6.45
N ARG A 70 4.58 1.71 -6.84
CA ARG A 70 3.84 2.17 -8.01
C ARG A 70 3.03 3.44 -7.77
N LEU A 71 2.93 3.94 -6.53
CA LEU A 71 2.23 5.19 -6.25
C LEU A 71 2.97 6.37 -6.89
N ALA A 72 2.36 6.93 -7.92
CA ALA A 72 2.78 8.17 -8.57
C ALA A 72 1.85 9.31 -8.16
N CYS A 73 2.41 10.50 -7.97
CA CYS A 73 1.63 11.70 -7.75
C CYS A 73 0.79 12.01 -9.01
N PRO A 74 -0.54 12.15 -8.92
CA PRO A 74 -1.36 12.42 -10.10
C PRO A 74 -1.17 13.83 -10.70
N ALA A 75 -0.47 14.74 -10.00
CA ALA A 75 -0.20 16.10 -10.45
C ALA A 75 1.17 16.29 -11.14
N CYS A 76 2.19 15.56 -10.72
CA CYS A 76 3.55 15.67 -11.27
C CYS A 76 4.12 14.35 -11.78
N GLU A 77 3.35 13.27 -11.71
CA GLU A 77 3.72 11.89 -12.08
C GLU A 77 4.96 11.32 -11.38
N GLN A 78 5.54 12.07 -10.45
CA GLN A 78 6.68 11.62 -9.68
C GLN A 78 6.27 10.48 -8.75
N LYS A 79 7.06 9.41 -8.75
CA LYS A 79 6.89 8.28 -7.84
C LYS A 79 7.11 8.78 -6.41
N ILE A 80 6.07 8.68 -5.58
CA ILE A 80 6.11 9.07 -4.16
C ILE A 80 6.97 8.07 -3.35
N GLY A 81 7.15 6.86 -3.87
CA GLY A 81 8.04 5.83 -3.33
C GLY A 81 7.63 5.40 -1.92
N TRP A 82 8.62 5.07 -1.08
CA TRP A 82 8.46 4.61 0.31
C TRP A 82 7.83 5.62 1.28
N GLN A 83 7.51 6.85 0.83
CA GLN A 83 6.79 7.83 1.64
C GLN A 83 5.29 7.52 1.76
N ALA A 84 4.75 6.64 0.92
CA ALA A 84 3.40 6.09 1.02
C ALA A 84 3.35 4.96 2.06
N LYS A 85 3.67 5.27 3.31
CA LYS A 85 3.50 4.32 4.43
C LYS A 85 1.99 4.22 4.73
N LEU A 86 1.31 3.33 4.00
CA LEU A 86 -0.13 2.98 4.08
C LEU A 86 -1.15 4.03 3.62
N MET A 87 -0.86 5.33 3.73
CA MET A 87 -1.70 6.42 3.22
C MET A 87 -0.88 7.37 2.34
N ALA A 88 -1.51 8.06 1.39
CA ALA A 88 -0.83 9.10 0.63
C ALA A 88 -0.42 10.23 1.59
N PRO A 89 0.80 10.78 1.48
CA PRO A 89 1.22 11.91 2.32
C PRO A 89 0.37 13.14 2.05
N ASP A 90 0.18 14.02 3.03
CA ASP A 90 -0.65 15.22 2.87
C ASP A 90 -0.15 16.15 1.75
N GLN A 91 1.16 16.15 1.49
CA GLN A 91 1.80 16.97 0.47
C GLN A 91 2.85 16.18 -0.32
N CYS A 92 2.89 16.39 -1.63
CA CYS A 92 3.96 15.84 -2.48
C CYS A 92 5.24 16.69 -2.34
N LYS A 93 6.38 16.07 -2.01
CA LYS A 93 7.67 16.80 -1.91
C LYS A 93 8.22 17.32 -3.23
N ALA A 94 7.84 16.71 -4.36
CA ALA A 94 8.35 17.09 -5.67
C ALA A 94 7.66 18.35 -6.22
N CYS A 95 6.34 18.44 -6.06
CA CYS A 95 5.55 19.57 -6.61
C CYS A 95 4.94 20.49 -5.54
N GLY A 96 4.98 20.11 -4.26
CA GLY A 96 4.36 20.88 -3.17
C GLY A 96 2.83 20.87 -3.20
N THR A 97 2.20 20.11 -4.10
CA THR A 97 0.74 19.98 -4.20
C THR A 97 0.18 19.21 -3.01
N PHE A 98 -0.89 19.72 -2.40
CA PHE A 98 -1.63 18.99 -1.38
C PHE A 98 -2.42 17.85 -2.03
N LEU A 99 -2.22 16.61 -1.55
CA LEU A 99 -2.88 15.41 -2.07
C LEU A 99 -4.31 15.26 -1.52
N ARG A 100 -5.07 16.35 -1.59
CA ARG A 100 -6.46 16.47 -1.14
C ARG A 100 -7.19 17.43 -2.07
N ALA A 101 -8.46 17.15 -2.36
CA ALA A 101 -9.29 18.09 -3.11
C ALA A 101 -9.59 19.33 -2.27
N LYS A 102 -9.69 20.51 -2.92
CA LYS A 102 -10.00 21.79 -2.25
C LYS A 102 -11.34 21.77 -1.47
N ASN A 103 -12.27 20.88 -1.85
CA ASN A 103 -13.63 20.81 -1.31
C ASN A 103 -13.96 19.51 -0.56
N SER A 104 -12.97 18.72 -0.11
CA SER A 104 -13.25 17.56 0.76
C SER A 104 -13.48 18.02 2.20
N SER A 105 -14.66 18.58 2.46
CA SER A 105 -15.24 18.77 3.80
C SER A 105 -16.05 17.54 4.17
#